data_AF-A0A942DG14-F1
#
_entry.id   AF-A0A942DG14-F1
#
_cell.length_a   1.000
_cell.length_b   1.000
_cell.length_c   1.000
_cell.angle_alpha   90.00
_cell.angle_beta   90.00
_cell.angle_gamma   90.00
#
_symmetry.space_group_name_H-M   'P 1'
#
loop_
_entity.id
_entity.type
_entity.pdbx_description
1 polymer ?
#
loop_
_entity_poly.entity_id
_entity_poly.type
_entity_poly.pdbx_seq_one_letter_code
_entity_poly.pdbx_strand_id
1 'polypeptide(L)' 'MNEHVKNFNQRLISVFETKAEEFTKHSQENPLTSSITAEIAGMYTDLVEVMKR' A
#
# COMPACT_ATOMS: atom_id res chain seq x y z
N MET A 1 -11.25 18.18 11.24
CA MET A 1 -10.93 16.75 11.49
C MET A 1 -10.24 16.62 12.84
N ASN A 2 -10.79 15.76 13.71
CA ASN A 2 -10.23 15.45 15.04
C ASN A 2 -8.77 14.98 14.91
N GLU A 3 -7.89 15.39 15.82
CA GLU A 3 -6.45 15.06 15.82
C GLU A 3 -6.20 13.55 15.86
N HIS A 4 -7.01 12.80 16.61
CA HIS A 4 -6.97 11.34 16.63
C HIS A 4 -7.28 10.74 15.25
N VAL A 5 -8.23 11.34 14.52
CA VAL A 5 -8.61 10.88 13.17
C VAL A 5 -7.49 11.21 12.18
N LYS A 6 -6.83 12.36 12.30
CA LYS A 6 -5.65 12.70 11.48
C LYS A 6 -4.50 11.72 11.69
N ASN A 7 -4.17 11.44 12.95
CA ASN A 7 -3.09 10.52 13.30
C ASN A 7 -3.39 9.09 12.86
N PHE A 8 -4.65 8.64 13.00
CA PHE A 8 -5.09 7.36 12.48
C PHE A 8 -4.98 7.30 10.95
N ASN A 9 -5.41 8.35 10.25
CA ASN A 9 -5.31 8.43 8.79
C ASN A 9 -3.86 8.34 8.31
N GLN A 10 -2.95 9.08 8.93
CA GLN A 10 -1.51 9.02 8.62
C GLN A 10 -0.93 7.62 8.86
N ARG A 11 -1.30 6.96 9.96
CA ARG A 11 -0.83 5.59 10.22
C ARG A 11 -1.33 4.60 9.17
N LEU A 12 -2.59 4.73 8.73
CA LEU A 12 -3.12 3.88 7.66
C LEU A 12 -2.40 4.10 6.33
N ILE A 13 -2.16 5.36 5.97
CA ILE A 13 -1.39 5.71 4.77
C ILE A 13 0.00 5.05 4.82
N SER A 14 0.73 5.20 5.93
CA SER A 14 2.05 4.57 6.07
C SER A 14 2.00 3.04 5.97
N VAL A 15 0.98 2.39 6.55
CA VAL A 15 0.80 0.94 6.42
C VAL A 15 0.62 0.54 4.96
N PHE A 16 -0.22 1.25 4.21
CA PHE A 16 -0.45 0.94 2.80
C PHE A 16 0.78 1.21 1.94
N GLU A 17 1.53 2.29 2.19
CA GLU A 17 2.81 2.57 1.52
C GLU A 17 3.82 1.43 1.74
N THR A 18 4.00 1.01 2.99
CA THR A 18 4.91 -0.10 3.32
C THR A 18 4.49 -1.41 2.63
N LYS A 19 3.19 -1.70 2.56
CA LYS A 19 2.70 -2.92 1.89
C LYS A 19 2.82 -2.85 0.37
N ALA A 20 2.58 -1.70 -0.25
CA ALA A 20 2.84 -1.51 -1.67
C ALA A 20 4.30 -1.80 -2.01
N GLU A 21 5.25 -1.31 -1.20
CA GLU A 21 6.68 -1.55 -1.38
C GLU A 21 7.06 -3.03 -1.20
N GLU A 22 6.59 -3.67 -0.13
CA GLU A 22 6.83 -5.10 0.13
C GLU A 22 6.36 -5.98 -1.04
N PHE A 23 5.13 -5.76 -1.53
CA PHE A 23 4.57 -6.56 -2.62
C PHE A 23 5.23 -6.26 -3.97
N THR A 24 5.66 -5.02 -4.21
CA THR A 24 6.47 -4.67 -5.39
C THR A 24 7.80 -5.43 -5.39
N LYS A 25 8.43 -5.56 -4.21
CA LYS A 25 9.65 -6.36 -4.09
C LYS A 25 9.38 -7.84 -4.34
N HIS A 26 8.32 -8.39 -3.74
CA HIS A 26 7.95 -9.80 -3.96
C HIS A 26 7.61 -10.11 -5.42
N SER A 27 7.06 -9.14 -6.18
CA SER A 27 6.78 -9.35 -7.60
C SER A 27 8.02 -9.46 -8.47
N GLN A 28 9.16 -8.97 -7.98
CA GLN A 28 10.46 -9.04 -8.66
C GLN A 28 11.25 -10.29 -8.25
N GLU A 29 11.01 -10.84 -7.06
CA GLU A 29 11.78 -11.95 -6.50
C GLU A 29 11.27 -13.33 -6.95
N ASN A 30 9.97 -13.50 -7.19
CA ASN A 30 9.38 -14.79 -7.54
C ASN A 30 8.54 -14.71 -8.84
N PRO A 31 9.05 -15.26 -9.96
CA PRO A 31 8.32 -15.27 -11.24
C PRO A 31 6.95 -15.94 -11.18
N LEU A 32 6.75 -16.95 -10.31
CA LEU A 32 5.49 -17.68 -10.19
C LEU A 32 4.37 -16.83 -9.58
N THR A 33 4.72 -15.88 -8.71
CA THR A 33 3.76 -15.00 -8.03
C THR A 33 3.86 -13.55 -8.51
N SER A 34 4.63 -13.28 -9.56
CA SER A 34 4.93 -11.92 -10.02
C SER A 34 3.68 -11.12 -10.37
N SER A 35 2.76 -11.69 -11.16
CA SER A 35 1.51 -11.00 -11.56
C SER A 35 0.65 -10.64 -10.34
N ILE A 36 0.34 -11.63 -9.50
CA ILE A 36 -0.57 -11.43 -8.36
C ILE A 36 0.04 -10.46 -7.32
N THR A 37 1.34 -10.52 -7.09
CA THR A 37 2.00 -9.59 -6.14
C THR A 37 2.11 -8.18 -6.70
N ALA A 38 2.30 -8.00 -8.01
CA ALA A 38 2.24 -6.70 -8.66
C ALA A 38 0.81 -6.09 -8.60
N GLU A 39 -0.23 -6.91 -8.81
CA GLU A 39 -1.62 -6.49 -8.68
C GLU A 39 -1.94 -6.03 -7.25
N ILE A 40 -1.51 -6.80 -6.25
CA ILE A 40 -1.68 -6.44 -4.82
C ILE A 40 -0.93 -5.15 -4.49
N ALA A 41 0.29 -4.96 -5.00
CA ALA A 41 1.03 -3.72 -4.82
C ALA A 41 0.26 -2.52 -5.38
N GLY A 42 -0.29 -2.64 -6.60
CA GLY A 42 -1.15 -1.63 -7.21
C GLY A 42 -2.37 -1.28 -6.36
N MET A 43 -3.07 -2.28 -5.81
CA MET A 43 -4.21 -2.05 -4.91
C MET A 43 -3.83 -1.22 -3.67
N TYR A 44 -2.68 -1.50 -3.05
CA TYR A 44 -2.21 -0.71 -1.91
C TYR A 44 -1.83 0.72 -2.32
N THR A 45 -1.23 0.91 -3.50
CA THR A 45 -0.99 2.25 -4.06
C THR A 45 -2.28 3.02 -4.26
N ASP A 46 -3.32 2.40 -4.84
CA ASP A 46 -4.62 3.04 -5.03
C ASP A 46 -5.27 3.46 -3.70
N LEU A 47 -5.16 2.60 -2.66
CA LEU A 47 -5.65 2.93 -1.32
C LEU A 47 -4.92 4.13 -0.71
N VAL A 48 -3.61 4.25 -0.91
CA VAL A 48 -2.84 5.44 -0.50
C VAL A 48 -3.37 6.68 -1.20
N GLU A 49 -3.62 6.62 -2.50
CA GLU A 49 -4.15 7.76 -3.25
C GLU A 49 -5.53 8.19 -2.77
N VAL A 50 -6.44 7.24 -2.55
CA VAL A 50 -7.79 7.53 -2.05
C VAL A 50 -7.74 8.22 -0.68
N MET A 51 -6.83 7.79 0.19
CA MET A 51 -6.71 8.32 1.55
C MET A 51 -6.01 9.68 1.64
N LYS A 52 -5.27 10.08 0.59
CA LYS A 52 -4.59 11.38 0.47
C LYS A 52 -5.45 12.46 -0.19
N ARG A 53 -6.55 12.10 -0.86
CA ARG A 53 -7.53 13.02 -1.47
C ARG A 53 -8.42 13.66 -0.40
#